data_AF-A0A956DH73-F1
#
_entry.id   AF-A0A956DH73-F1
#
_cell.length_a   1.000
_cell.length_b   1.000
_cell.length_c   1.000
_cell.angle_alpha   90.00
_cell.angle_beta   90.00
_cell.angle_gamma   90.00
#
_symmetry.space_group_name_H-M   'P 1'
#
loop_
_entity.id
_entity.type
_entity.pdbx_description
1 polymer ?
#
loop_
_entity_poly.entity_id
_entity_poly.type
_entity_poly.pdbx_seq_one_letter_code
_entity_poly.pdbx_strand_id
1 'polypeptide(L)'
;MSAALDGVLRANGGAVWAAAWRTVVVRSLIVPQALALFDAETTTVRRSWAALDDEPARVAAARAAALEDATVNELLLQRDVLNAALQAAGLRGERAAGLRRYLTPLVAQLVADPLGAASLSGIFPWAWRFVADAIAVEARARRVQRGQGLEDWRALNERLAAGFLASCALDRATLAEAVLRRIGNEWPLGIRGRFVRLTEQISANGIDDVVPPVVAPPVLAPLLHAGLSDVLVAAADAWTNTEQGNGVMHRFIGAHINAIPASGLPQGRTLADLVAARSAAYRQHEYTITSYLALVGIEQLLRGAAERAGLQHVEDPVLEWVDQLGLSPAGRDAVAAIYDRGRGNVRNRFMHAGLLDIESKRMEQVLVAAGIRPALPAHDPYAPRNIAALCVSSLATLDAEVARPGVLAPAHFAWAPQLDLTAGELQIGANLPFDFARPDGVELQRQMSDFLTVVAPAMSQLFRVGFVGWIQRTNPNTLPMFVAMLVVFEGLARTVVHLCGLPVLQWDDRNGRCQYLMFDDRGLASAPVRTRLLSELPAGDVAVADQVLALAIKARNAFAHGAVLSPQGPYFDAVGQLVMKASLTFMSAAENHLIREAAFFEGERSGRGNLDNWLAAETRVLGDIGAAAAATRRRP
;
A
#
# COMPACT_ATOMS: atom_id res chain seq x y z
N MET A 1 -36.30 -19.86 29.41
CA MET A 1 -35.75 -19.41 28.10
C MET A 1 -35.35 -17.95 28.13
N SER A 2 -36.28 -16.99 28.33
CA SER A 2 -35.93 -15.56 28.38
C SER A 2 -34.80 -15.24 29.37
N ALA A 3 -34.83 -15.81 30.59
CA ALA A 3 -33.77 -15.61 31.58
C ALA A 3 -32.40 -16.18 31.16
N ALA A 4 -32.38 -17.30 30.41
CA ALA A 4 -31.14 -17.88 29.90
C ALA A 4 -30.56 -17.03 28.75
N LEU A 5 -31.43 -16.48 27.89
CA LEU A 5 -31.04 -15.56 26.83
C LEU A 5 -30.57 -14.20 27.39
N ASP A 6 -31.23 -13.67 28.42
CA ASP A 6 -30.79 -12.46 29.12
C ASP A 6 -29.43 -12.68 29.78
N GLY A 7 -29.25 -13.83 30.42
CA GLY A 7 -27.99 -14.27 31.00
C GLY A 7 -26.83 -14.25 30.01
N VAL A 8 -26.98 -14.83 28.81
CA VAL A 8 -25.92 -14.81 27.79
C VAL A 8 -25.69 -13.44 27.18
N LEU A 9 -26.75 -12.64 27.02
CA LEU A 9 -26.65 -11.29 26.45
C LEU A 9 -26.03 -10.28 27.41
N ARG A 10 -26.11 -10.51 28.72
CA ARG A 10 -25.47 -9.69 29.76
C ARG A 10 -24.13 -10.27 30.26
N ALA A 11 -23.83 -11.53 29.95
CA ALA A 11 -22.57 -12.18 30.31
C ALA A 11 -21.36 -11.45 29.71
N ASN A 12 -20.21 -11.55 30.39
CA ASN A 12 -18.93 -10.96 29.95
C ASN A 12 -19.05 -9.46 29.58
N GLY A 13 -19.78 -8.69 30.40
CA GLY A 13 -20.02 -7.27 30.13
C GLY A 13 -20.96 -7.01 28.94
N GLY A 14 -21.74 -8.02 28.55
CA GLY A 14 -22.70 -7.96 27.46
C GLY A 14 -22.09 -8.06 26.07
N ALA A 15 -21.00 -8.83 25.89
CA ALA A 15 -20.25 -8.87 24.63
C ALA A 15 -21.10 -9.25 23.39
N VAL A 16 -21.97 -10.26 23.50
CA VAL A 16 -22.87 -10.69 22.40
C VAL A 16 -23.87 -9.60 22.04
N TRP A 17 -24.49 -8.99 23.06
CA TRP A 17 -25.40 -7.86 22.90
C TRP A 17 -24.69 -6.67 22.26
N ALA A 18 -23.56 -6.24 22.83
CA ALA A 18 -22.78 -5.11 22.39
C ALA A 18 -22.34 -5.27 20.93
N ALA A 19 -21.88 -6.45 20.52
CA ALA A 19 -21.50 -6.70 19.14
C ALA A 19 -22.67 -6.53 18.16
N ALA A 20 -23.83 -7.12 18.47
CA ALA A 20 -25.01 -7.01 17.61
C ALA A 20 -25.56 -5.58 17.57
N TRP A 21 -25.72 -4.94 18.73
CA TRP A 21 -26.23 -3.57 18.83
C TRP A 21 -25.29 -2.56 18.15
N ARG A 22 -23.98 -2.63 18.40
CA ARG A 22 -22.99 -1.80 17.71
C ARG A 22 -23.08 -1.97 16.19
N THR A 23 -23.29 -3.20 15.70
CA THR A 23 -23.37 -3.50 14.25
C THR A 23 -24.54 -2.81 13.60
N VAL A 24 -25.72 -2.91 14.23
CA VAL A 24 -26.91 -2.26 13.70
C VAL A 24 -26.79 -0.74 13.78
N VAL A 25 -26.29 -0.18 14.88
CA VAL A 25 -26.06 1.26 15.02
C VAL A 25 -25.06 1.77 13.99
N VAL A 26 -23.94 1.07 13.77
CA VAL A 26 -22.95 1.48 12.76
C VAL A 26 -23.54 1.44 11.36
N ARG A 27 -24.18 0.33 10.97
CA ARG A 27 -24.76 0.19 9.64
C ARG A 27 -25.90 1.20 9.37
N SER A 28 -26.70 1.50 10.39
CA SER A 28 -27.91 2.31 10.23
C SER A 28 -27.66 3.81 10.41
N LEU A 29 -26.67 4.20 11.22
CA LEU A 29 -26.42 5.60 11.57
C LEU A 29 -25.03 6.09 11.15
N ILE A 30 -23.97 5.34 11.47
CA ILE A 30 -22.59 5.81 11.23
C ILE A 30 -22.20 5.72 9.76
N VAL A 31 -22.48 4.60 9.10
CA VAL A 31 -22.16 4.41 7.69
C VAL A 31 -22.85 5.44 6.80
N PRO A 32 -24.18 5.66 6.88
CA PRO A 32 -24.84 6.67 6.04
C PRO A 32 -24.32 8.08 6.30
N GLN A 33 -24.04 8.43 7.56
CA GLN A 33 -23.47 9.73 7.89
C GLN A 33 -22.05 9.88 7.34
N ALA A 34 -21.17 8.89 7.51
CA ALA A 34 -19.82 8.92 6.97
C ALA A 34 -19.81 9.08 5.43
N LEU A 35 -20.67 8.33 4.73
CA LEU A 35 -20.82 8.43 3.26
C LEU A 35 -21.41 9.78 2.82
N ALA A 36 -22.28 10.40 3.62
CA ALA A 36 -22.76 11.76 3.33
C ALA A 36 -21.66 12.82 3.51
N LEU A 37 -20.70 12.58 4.41
CA LEU A 37 -19.60 13.50 4.74
C LEU A 37 -18.36 13.28 3.87
N PHE A 38 -18.32 12.23 3.04
CA PHE A 38 -17.14 11.82 2.28
C PHE A 38 -17.46 11.35 0.87
N ASP A 39 -16.73 11.89 -0.10
CA ASP A 39 -16.76 11.42 -1.47
C ASP A 39 -15.61 10.45 -1.73
N ALA A 40 -15.91 9.17 -1.92
CA ALA A 40 -14.89 8.17 -2.22
C ALA A 40 -14.36 8.25 -3.67
N GLU A 41 -15.16 8.71 -4.64
CA GLU A 41 -14.73 8.83 -6.05
C GLU A 41 -13.61 9.89 -6.18
N THR A 42 -13.70 10.96 -5.40
CA THR A 42 -12.70 12.05 -5.40
C THR A 42 -11.80 12.06 -4.16
N THR A 43 -12.03 11.15 -3.20
CA THR A 43 -11.39 11.15 -1.87
C THR A 43 -11.56 12.49 -1.13
N THR A 44 -12.69 13.17 -1.31
CA THR A 44 -12.92 14.49 -0.76
C THR A 44 -13.77 14.43 0.51
N VAL A 45 -13.21 14.96 1.61
CA VAL A 45 -14.00 15.21 2.83
C VAL A 45 -14.87 16.46 2.62
N ARG A 46 -16.18 16.25 2.53
CA ARG A 46 -17.18 17.30 2.22
C ARG A 46 -17.47 18.22 3.41
N ARG A 47 -17.53 17.64 4.62
CA ARG A 47 -17.85 18.35 5.88
C ARG A 47 -17.11 17.69 7.04
N SER A 48 -17.09 18.35 8.20
CA SER A 48 -16.44 17.82 9.40
C SER A 48 -17.06 16.51 9.87
N TRP A 49 -16.20 15.59 10.33
CA TRP A 49 -16.57 14.31 10.93
C TRP A 49 -16.70 14.38 12.44
N ALA A 50 -16.57 15.56 13.07
CA ALA A 50 -16.68 15.72 14.53
C ALA A 50 -17.99 15.18 15.11
N ALA A 51 -19.09 15.26 14.36
CA ALA A 51 -20.38 14.69 14.77
C ALA A 51 -20.35 13.15 14.93
N LEU A 52 -19.47 12.45 14.21
CA LEU A 52 -19.32 10.99 14.35
C LEU A 52 -18.64 10.61 15.67
N ASP A 53 -17.85 11.51 16.25
CA ASP A 53 -17.18 11.30 17.54
C ASP A 53 -18.10 11.60 18.75
N ASP A 54 -19.24 12.28 18.55
CA ASP A 54 -20.20 12.65 19.60
C ASP A 54 -20.99 11.43 20.12
N GLU A 55 -20.54 10.86 21.23
CA GLU A 55 -21.19 9.71 21.86
C GLU A 55 -22.60 10.02 22.39
N PRO A 56 -22.85 11.09 23.16
CA PRO A 56 -24.20 11.45 23.59
C PRO A 56 -25.20 11.58 22.43
N ALA A 57 -24.82 12.26 21.35
CA ALA A 57 -25.68 12.42 20.19
C ALA A 57 -25.95 11.08 19.48
N ARG A 58 -24.92 10.23 19.36
CA ARG A 58 -25.05 8.88 18.78
C ARG A 58 -26.00 8.00 19.57
N VAL A 59 -25.91 8.01 20.91
CA VAL A 59 -26.83 7.25 21.78
C VAL A 59 -28.26 7.74 21.64
N ALA A 60 -28.47 9.06 21.61
CA ALA A 60 -29.79 9.64 21.41
C ALA A 60 -30.39 9.25 20.05
N ALA A 61 -29.60 9.33 18.97
CA ALA A 61 -30.02 8.94 17.63
C ALA A 61 -30.36 7.44 17.54
N ALA A 62 -29.55 6.57 18.16
CA ALA A 62 -29.79 5.12 18.18
C ALA A 62 -31.11 4.74 18.86
N ARG A 63 -31.46 5.42 19.96
CA ARG A 63 -32.74 5.23 20.66
C ARG A 63 -33.94 5.75 19.86
N ALA A 64 -33.76 6.83 19.11
CA ALA A 64 -34.83 7.40 18.28
C ALA A 64 -35.10 6.59 17.00
N ALA A 65 -34.10 5.86 16.50
CA ALA A 65 -34.15 5.18 15.20
C ALA A 65 -34.93 3.84 15.18
N ALA A 66 -35.49 3.39 16.30
CA ALA A 66 -36.28 2.15 16.42
C ALA A 66 -35.58 0.91 15.80
N LEU A 67 -34.34 0.65 16.25
CA LEU A 67 -33.43 -0.35 15.68
C LEU A 67 -33.58 -1.76 16.28
N GLU A 68 -34.62 -2.01 17.08
CA GLU A 68 -34.80 -3.24 17.83
C GLU A 68 -34.95 -4.46 16.90
N ASP A 69 -35.78 -4.37 15.87
CA ASP A 69 -36.02 -5.49 14.94
C ASP A 69 -34.77 -5.85 14.14
N ALA A 70 -34.00 -4.85 13.71
CA ALA A 70 -32.72 -5.05 13.04
C ALA A 70 -31.70 -5.71 13.99
N THR A 71 -31.73 -5.34 15.27
CA THR A 71 -30.86 -5.90 16.31
C THR A 71 -31.22 -7.35 16.62
N VAL A 72 -32.51 -7.68 16.66
CA VAL A 72 -32.97 -9.06 16.76
C VAL A 72 -32.48 -9.88 15.57
N ASN A 73 -32.56 -9.35 14.34
CA ASN A 73 -32.03 -10.03 13.16
C ASN A 73 -30.53 -10.29 13.25
N GLU A 74 -29.75 -9.31 13.69
CA GLU A 74 -28.31 -9.46 13.87
C GLU A 74 -27.98 -10.51 14.94
N LEU A 75 -28.71 -10.54 16.05
CA LEU A 75 -28.55 -11.57 17.09
C LEU A 75 -28.91 -12.97 16.58
N LEU A 76 -29.91 -13.09 15.69
CA LEU A 76 -30.30 -14.37 15.10
C LEU A 76 -29.21 -14.96 14.18
N LEU A 77 -28.26 -14.15 13.68
CA LEU A 77 -27.08 -14.65 12.98
C LEU A 77 -26.16 -15.42 13.93
N GLN A 78 -26.21 -15.14 15.23
CA GLN A 78 -25.47 -15.86 16.28
C GLN A 78 -26.32 -16.95 16.95
N ARG A 79 -27.26 -17.55 16.21
CA ARG A 79 -28.19 -18.57 16.72
C ARG A 79 -27.50 -19.68 17.50
N ASP A 80 -26.34 -20.13 17.05
CA ASP A 80 -25.65 -21.27 17.66
C ASP A 80 -25.13 -20.90 19.07
N VAL A 81 -24.65 -19.67 19.27
CA VAL A 81 -24.27 -19.14 20.59
C VAL A 81 -25.50 -19.05 21.51
N LEU A 82 -26.61 -18.52 20.98
CA LEU A 82 -27.86 -18.38 21.74
C LEU A 82 -28.43 -19.76 22.13
N ASN A 83 -28.40 -20.73 21.23
CA ASN A 83 -28.88 -22.08 21.47
C ASN A 83 -27.97 -22.87 22.41
N ALA A 84 -26.65 -22.67 22.34
CA ALA A 84 -25.72 -23.26 23.30
C ALA A 84 -26.02 -22.76 24.73
N ALA A 85 -26.34 -21.47 24.90
CA ALA A 85 -26.75 -20.92 26.20
C ALA A 85 -28.07 -21.51 26.70
N LEU A 86 -29.05 -21.72 25.82
CA LEU A 86 -30.30 -22.41 26.18
C LEU A 86 -30.02 -23.85 26.66
N GLN A 87 -29.17 -24.59 25.93
CA GLN A 87 -28.79 -25.95 26.29
C GLN A 87 -28.05 -26.02 27.63
N ALA A 88 -27.12 -25.09 27.87
CA ALA A 88 -26.41 -24.99 29.14
C ALA A 88 -27.34 -24.73 30.33
N ALA A 89 -28.47 -24.06 30.10
CA ALA A 89 -29.53 -23.84 31.08
C ALA A 89 -30.54 -25.01 31.17
N GLY A 90 -30.26 -26.17 30.55
CA GLY A 90 -31.14 -27.34 30.54
C GLY A 90 -32.36 -27.21 29.63
N LEU A 91 -32.37 -26.25 28.70
CA LEU A 91 -33.48 -25.98 27.78
C LEU A 91 -33.18 -26.54 26.39
N ARG A 92 -34.23 -26.88 25.63
CA ARG A 92 -34.07 -27.26 24.23
C ARG A 92 -33.69 -26.03 23.39
N GLY A 93 -32.82 -26.23 22.40
CA GLY A 93 -32.51 -25.21 21.40
C GLY A 93 -33.71 -24.89 20.52
N GLU A 94 -33.74 -23.68 19.96
CA GLU A 94 -34.85 -23.15 19.18
C GLU A 94 -34.47 -22.84 17.74
N ARG A 95 -35.51 -22.80 16.89
CA ARG A 95 -35.38 -22.26 15.53
C ARG A 95 -35.43 -20.73 15.59
N ALA A 96 -35.00 -20.07 14.51
CA ALA A 96 -34.94 -18.60 14.44
C ALA A 96 -36.28 -17.92 14.79
N ALA A 97 -37.41 -18.45 14.32
CA ALA A 97 -38.74 -17.93 14.66
C ALA A 97 -39.06 -18.03 16.17
N GLY A 98 -38.65 -19.13 16.80
CA GLY A 98 -38.79 -19.33 18.25
C GLY A 98 -37.92 -18.37 19.05
N LEU A 99 -36.63 -18.25 18.70
CA LEU A 99 -35.71 -17.30 19.34
C LEU A 99 -36.17 -15.85 19.20
N ARG A 100 -36.65 -15.45 18.00
CA ARG A 100 -37.16 -14.10 17.73
C ARG A 100 -38.23 -13.69 18.75
N ARG A 101 -39.19 -14.57 19.05
CA ARG A 101 -40.26 -14.33 20.03
C ARG A 101 -39.72 -13.95 21.41
N TYR A 102 -38.61 -14.55 21.83
CA TYR A 102 -37.99 -14.28 23.14
C TYR A 102 -37.01 -13.10 23.09
N LEU A 103 -36.34 -12.87 21.96
CA LEU A 103 -35.38 -11.79 21.79
C LEU A 103 -36.05 -10.42 21.66
N THR A 104 -37.17 -10.30 20.94
CA THR A 104 -37.85 -9.02 20.72
C THR A 104 -38.13 -8.23 22.01
N PRO A 105 -38.82 -8.78 23.03
CA PRO A 105 -39.07 -8.02 24.26
C PRO A 105 -37.80 -7.73 25.06
N LEU A 106 -36.79 -8.58 24.93
CA LEU A 106 -35.54 -8.48 25.68
C LEU A 106 -34.59 -7.43 25.07
N VAL A 107 -34.51 -7.35 23.74
CA VAL A 107 -33.79 -6.29 23.03
C VAL A 107 -34.38 -4.93 23.36
N ALA A 108 -35.70 -4.78 23.37
CA ALA A 108 -36.35 -3.53 23.76
C ALA A 108 -35.94 -3.07 25.17
N GLN A 109 -35.78 -4.00 26.11
CA GLN A 109 -35.27 -3.69 27.46
C GLN A 109 -33.78 -3.30 27.45
N LEU A 110 -32.94 -4.03 26.71
CA LEU A 110 -31.50 -3.78 26.64
C LEU A 110 -31.14 -2.45 25.95
N VAL A 111 -31.93 -1.99 24.98
CA VAL A 111 -31.75 -0.66 24.34
C VAL A 111 -32.00 0.48 25.35
N ALA A 112 -32.97 0.30 26.25
CA ALA A 112 -33.29 1.26 27.30
C ALA A 112 -32.27 1.24 28.46
N ASP A 113 -31.52 0.14 28.61
CA ASP A 113 -30.53 -0.09 29.68
C ASP A 113 -29.25 0.76 29.49
N PRO A 114 -28.59 1.23 30.57
CA PRO A 114 -27.25 1.80 30.51
C PRO A 114 -26.20 0.96 29.75
N LEU A 115 -26.32 -0.37 29.77
CA LEU A 115 -25.45 -1.27 29.00
C LEU A 115 -25.53 -1.00 27.49
N GLY A 116 -26.71 -0.64 26.97
CA GLY A 116 -26.90 -0.23 25.58
C GLY A 116 -26.10 1.03 25.24
N ALA A 117 -26.10 2.03 26.11
CA ALA A 117 -25.34 3.26 25.92
C ALA A 117 -23.82 3.04 26.03
N ALA A 118 -23.37 2.32 27.07
CA ALA A 118 -21.96 2.01 27.28
C ALA A 118 -21.35 1.22 26.12
N SER A 119 -22.15 0.36 25.48
CA SER A 119 -21.71 -0.35 24.29
C SER A 119 -21.45 0.58 23.09
N LEU A 120 -21.94 1.82 23.03
CA LEU A 120 -21.65 2.72 21.92
C LEU A 120 -20.40 3.60 22.14
N SER A 121 -19.73 3.44 23.27
CA SER A 121 -18.45 4.08 23.54
C SER A 121 -17.30 3.38 22.81
N GLY A 122 -16.30 4.16 22.36
CA GLY A 122 -15.12 3.64 21.66
C GLY A 122 -15.44 2.85 20.39
N ILE A 123 -16.41 3.32 19.60
CA ILE A 123 -16.90 2.59 18.41
C ILE A 123 -15.87 2.52 17.27
N PHE A 124 -14.91 3.43 17.24
CA PHE A 124 -13.75 3.39 16.37
C PHE A 124 -12.56 2.75 17.10
N PRO A 125 -11.71 1.99 16.41
CA PRO A 125 -11.63 1.80 14.95
C PRO A 125 -12.63 0.81 14.35
N TRP A 126 -13.37 0.07 15.17
CA TRP A 126 -14.21 -1.05 14.72
C TRP A 126 -15.22 -0.66 13.63
N ALA A 127 -15.82 0.53 13.71
CA ALA A 127 -16.76 1.03 12.69
C ALA A 127 -16.11 1.27 11.31
N TRP A 128 -14.80 1.46 11.19
CA TRP A 128 -14.17 1.78 9.90
C TRP A 128 -14.30 0.68 8.88
N ARG A 129 -14.30 -0.59 9.31
CA ARG A 129 -14.50 -1.70 8.40
C ARG A 129 -15.88 -1.65 7.72
N PHE A 130 -16.93 -1.27 8.46
CA PHE A 130 -18.27 -1.14 7.89
C PHE A 130 -18.38 0.01 6.90
N VAL A 131 -17.70 1.13 7.15
CA VAL A 131 -17.64 2.24 6.20
C VAL A 131 -16.89 1.81 4.94
N ALA A 132 -15.77 1.08 5.09
CA ALA A 132 -15.00 0.55 3.98
C ALA A 132 -15.80 -0.44 3.12
N ASP A 133 -16.52 -1.38 3.75
CA ASP A 133 -17.38 -2.35 3.08
C ASP A 133 -18.51 -1.64 2.31
N ALA A 134 -19.11 -0.60 2.88
CA ALA A 134 -20.15 0.17 2.20
C ALA A 134 -19.61 0.93 0.97
N ILE A 135 -18.45 1.58 1.08
CA ILE A 135 -17.77 2.21 -0.07
C ILE A 135 -17.50 1.17 -1.17
N ALA A 136 -16.99 -0.01 -0.79
CA ALA A 136 -16.68 -1.08 -1.72
C ALA A 136 -17.94 -1.59 -2.46
N VAL A 137 -19.05 -1.78 -1.73
CA VAL A 137 -20.34 -2.19 -2.32
C VAL A 137 -20.87 -1.13 -3.29
N GLU A 138 -20.83 0.16 -2.91
CA GLU A 138 -21.24 1.25 -3.80
C GLU A 138 -20.37 1.34 -5.05
N ALA A 139 -19.05 1.20 -4.91
CA ALA A 139 -18.11 1.21 -6.03
C ALA A 139 -18.40 0.07 -7.01
N ARG A 140 -18.67 -1.15 -6.49
CA ARG A 140 -19.07 -2.29 -7.31
C ARG A 140 -20.40 -2.02 -8.03
N ALA A 141 -21.40 -1.52 -7.31
CA ALA A 141 -22.71 -1.21 -7.89
C ALA A 141 -22.60 -0.15 -9.00
N ARG A 142 -21.87 0.95 -8.76
CA ARG A 142 -21.59 1.99 -9.76
C ARG A 142 -20.90 1.42 -10.99
N ARG A 143 -19.90 0.55 -10.81
CA ARG A 143 -19.19 -0.09 -11.93
C ARG A 143 -20.10 -0.98 -12.77
N VAL A 144 -20.93 -1.81 -12.13
CA VAL A 144 -21.93 -2.64 -12.81
C VAL A 144 -22.93 -1.79 -13.59
N GLN A 145 -23.38 -0.67 -13.01
CA GLN A 145 -24.35 0.23 -13.65
C GLN A 145 -23.75 1.07 -14.80
N ARG A 146 -22.55 1.63 -14.62
CA ARG A 146 -21.93 2.56 -15.57
C ARG A 146 -21.09 1.86 -16.65
N GLY A 147 -20.75 0.57 -16.47
CA GLY A 147 -19.92 -0.19 -17.40
C GLY A 147 -18.58 0.51 -17.69
N GLN A 148 -18.12 0.42 -18.95
CA GLN A 148 -16.87 1.03 -19.44
C GLN A 148 -16.81 2.57 -19.33
N GLY A 149 -17.90 3.25 -18.95
CA GLY A 149 -17.95 4.72 -18.83
C GLY A 149 -17.42 5.30 -17.52
N LEU A 150 -17.03 4.48 -16.53
CA LEU A 150 -16.38 4.99 -15.32
C LEU A 150 -14.89 5.24 -15.58
N GLU A 151 -14.43 6.47 -15.33
CA GLU A 151 -13.01 6.83 -15.39
C GLU A 151 -12.21 5.96 -14.39
N ASP A 152 -11.16 5.29 -14.86
CA ASP A 152 -10.36 4.32 -14.07
C ASP A 152 -9.85 4.93 -12.76
N TRP A 153 -9.55 6.23 -12.76
CA TRP A 153 -9.05 6.93 -11.59
C TRP A 153 -10.08 7.07 -10.46
N ARG A 154 -11.39 7.20 -10.76
CA ARG A 154 -12.44 7.26 -9.74
C ARG A 154 -12.61 5.89 -9.10
N ALA A 155 -12.64 4.84 -9.93
CA ALA A 155 -12.73 3.46 -9.47
C ALA A 155 -11.53 3.09 -8.58
N LEU A 156 -10.33 3.55 -8.97
CA LEU A 156 -9.11 3.41 -8.18
C LEU A 156 -9.24 4.13 -6.82
N ASN A 157 -9.69 5.39 -6.81
CA ASN A 157 -9.87 6.16 -5.57
C ASN A 157 -10.83 5.49 -4.60
N GLU A 158 -11.98 4.99 -5.06
CA GLU A 158 -12.95 4.31 -4.21
C GLU A 158 -12.33 3.07 -3.55
N ARG A 159 -11.61 2.26 -4.33
CA ARG A 159 -10.94 1.04 -3.83
C ARG A 159 -9.81 1.35 -2.86
N LEU A 160 -9.06 2.44 -3.09
CA LEU A 160 -8.01 2.91 -2.18
C LEU A 160 -8.60 3.50 -0.89
N ALA A 161 -9.68 4.26 -0.98
CA ALA A 161 -10.36 4.82 0.19
C ALA A 161 -10.99 3.72 1.05
N ALA A 162 -11.60 2.71 0.43
CA ALA A 162 -12.05 1.50 1.10
C ALA A 162 -10.88 0.76 1.75
N GLY A 163 -9.74 0.63 1.07
CA GLY A 163 -8.53 0.01 1.62
C GLY A 163 -8.00 0.74 2.85
N PHE A 164 -7.91 2.08 2.79
CA PHE A 164 -7.52 2.93 3.91
C PHE A 164 -8.40 2.68 5.13
N LEU A 165 -9.73 2.77 4.98
CA LEU A 165 -10.66 2.61 6.09
C LEU A 165 -10.69 1.16 6.61
N ALA A 166 -10.51 0.17 5.74
CA ALA A 166 -10.48 -1.23 6.15
C ALA A 166 -9.27 -1.57 7.02
N SER A 167 -8.13 -0.90 6.83
CA SER A 167 -6.94 -1.06 7.68
C SER A 167 -6.81 0.02 8.75
N CYS A 168 -7.64 1.06 8.73
CA CYS A 168 -7.56 2.20 9.64
C CYS A 168 -7.65 1.76 11.09
N ALA A 169 -6.59 2.03 11.84
CA ALA A 169 -6.56 1.73 13.26
C ALA A 169 -7.04 2.91 14.10
N LEU A 170 -7.32 4.11 13.53
CA LEU A 170 -7.63 5.34 14.26
C LEU A 170 -8.90 5.22 15.11
N ASP A 171 -8.86 5.68 16.35
CA ASP A 171 -9.93 5.55 17.35
C ASP A 171 -10.91 6.75 17.37
N ARG A 172 -10.72 7.70 16.45
CA ARG A 172 -11.58 8.87 16.30
C ARG A 172 -11.79 9.22 14.83
N ALA A 173 -13.00 9.63 14.51
CA ALA A 173 -13.39 10.09 13.20
C ALA A 173 -12.67 11.37 12.78
N THR A 174 -12.47 12.30 13.70
CA THR A 174 -11.70 13.53 13.46
C THR A 174 -10.24 13.27 13.11
N LEU A 175 -9.63 12.20 13.66
CA LEU A 175 -8.26 11.81 13.27
C LEU A 175 -8.25 11.21 11.87
N ALA A 176 -9.17 10.30 11.56
CA ALA A 176 -9.30 9.72 10.23
C ALA A 176 -9.61 10.80 9.17
N GLU A 177 -10.46 11.77 9.51
CA GLU A 177 -10.75 12.95 8.69
C GLU A 177 -9.48 13.75 8.40
N ALA A 178 -8.67 14.06 9.41
CA ALA A 178 -7.43 14.81 9.22
C ALA A 178 -6.46 14.07 8.28
N VAL A 179 -6.39 12.73 8.41
CA VAL A 179 -5.61 11.90 7.49
C VAL A 179 -6.19 11.97 6.08
N LEU A 180 -7.49 11.76 5.91
CA LEU A 180 -8.15 11.80 4.60
C LEU A 180 -8.06 13.17 3.94
N ARG A 181 -8.16 14.28 4.67
CA ARG A 181 -7.94 15.63 4.12
C ARG A 181 -6.52 15.81 3.61
N ARG A 182 -5.54 15.38 4.40
CA ARG A 182 -4.13 15.41 4.01
C ARG A 182 -3.81 14.48 2.84
N ILE A 183 -4.52 13.38 2.71
CA ILE A 183 -4.34 12.41 1.63
C ILE A 183 -5.06 12.89 0.35
N GLY A 184 -6.33 13.28 0.45
CA GLY A 184 -7.24 13.50 -0.68
C GLY A 184 -7.33 14.95 -1.18
N ASN A 185 -7.24 15.96 -0.31
CA ASN A 185 -7.51 17.36 -0.69
C ASN A 185 -6.26 18.22 -0.85
N GLU A 186 -5.15 17.84 -0.22
CA GLU A 186 -3.91 18.64 -0.23
C GLU A 186 -2.97 18.30 -1.40
N TRP A 187 -3.25 17.25 -2.19
CA TRP A 187 -2.32 16.72 -3.19
C TRP A 187 -3.00 16.48 -4.54
N PRO A 188 -2.36 16.82 -5.68
CA PRO A 188 -2.98 16.74 -7.00
C PRO A 188 -3.49 15.34 -7.37
N LEU A 189 -2.86 14.29 -6.83
CA LEU A 189 -3.20 12.91 -7.10
C LEU A 189 -4.11 12.26 -6.03
N GLY A 190 -4.46 13.01 -4.98
CA GLY A 190 -5.25 12.51 -3.86
C GLY A 190 -4.63 11.24 -3.24
N ILE A 191 -5.47 10.25 -2.96
CA ILE A 191 -5.05 9.00 -2.32
C ILE A 191 -4.11 8.13 -3.16
N ARG A 192 -4.10 8.30 -4.49
CA ARG A 192 -3.28 7.51 -5.42
C ARG A 192 -1.79 7.71 -5.21
N GLY A 193 -1.36 8.96 -4.95
CA GLY A 193 0.05 9.28 -4.69
C GLY A 193 0.55 8.83 -3.30
N ARG A 194 -0.32 8.24 -2.47
CA ARG A 194 -0.02 7.90 -1.08
C ARG A 194 0.30 6.43 -0.84
N PHE A 195 0.17 5.55 -1.85
CA PHE A 195 0.47 4.12 -1.69
C PHE A 195 -0.30 3.50 -0.52
N VAL A 196 -1.60 3.76 -0.50
CA VAL A 196 -2.56 3.04 0.34
C VAL A 196 -2.87 1.70 -0.33
N ARG A 197 -3.25 0.70 0.46
CA ARG A 197 -3.65 -0.60 -0.06
C ARG A 197 -4.84 -0.49 -1.02
N LEU A 198 -4.72 -1.15 -2.19
CA LEU A 198 -5.85 -1.42 -3.07
C LEU A 198 -6.68 -2.58 -2.52
N THR A 199 -8.00 -2.38 -2.41
CA THR A 199 -8.94 -3.50 -2.18
C THR A 199 -9.11 -4.26 -3.48
N GLU A 200 -8.68 -5.52 -3.52
CA GLU A 200 -8.66 -6.29 -4.77
C GLU A 200 -10.00 -7.00 -5.00
N GLN A 201 -10.54 -7.66 -3.99
CA GLN A 201 -11.73 -8.48 -4.07
C GLN A 201 -12.90 -7.84 -3.33
N ILE A 202 -14.02 -7.66 -4.04
CA ILE A 202 -15.25 -7.06 -3.51
C ILE A 202 -16.44 -7.93 -3.91
N SER A 203 -17.27 -8.30 -2.93
CA SER A 203 -18.54 -9.01 -3.14
C SER A 203 -19.74 -8.09 -3.00
N ALA A 204 -20.94 -8.67 -2.93
CA ALA A 204 -22.16 -7.91 -2.67
C ALA A 204 -22.24 -7.47 -1.20
N ASN A 205 -21.39 -8.03 -0.35
CA ASN A 205 -21.41 -7.83 1.10
C ASN A 205 -20.28 -6.93 1.61
N GLY A 206 -19.34 -6.52 0.75
CA GLY A 206 -18.20 -5.69 1.15
C GLY A 206 -16.89 -6.16 0.55
N ILE A 207 -15.80 -5.87 1.27
CA ILE A 207 -14.45 -6.28 0.93
C ILE A 207 -14.27 -7.76 1.31
N ASP A 208 -13.89 -8.56 0.34
CA ASP A 208 -13.61 -10.00 0.50
C ASP A 208 -12.11 -10.30 0.58
N ASP A 209 -11.27 -9.28 0.51
CA ASP A 209 -9.83 -9.44 0.63
C ASP A 209 -9.44 -10.15 1.95
N VAL A 210 -8.59 -11.17 1.82
CA VAL A 210 -8.03 -11.89 2.96
C VAL A 210 -7.04 -11.02 3.73
N VAL A 211 -7.13 -11.05 5.06
CA VAL A 211 -6.22 -10.37 5.98
C VAL A 211 -4.90 -11.16 6.03
N PRO A 212 -3.73 -10.51 5.85
CA PRO A 212 -2.44 -11.17 6.04
C PRO A 212 -2.33 -11.76 7.45
N PRO A 213 -1.68 -12.91 7.63
CA PRO A 213 -1.48 -13.48 8.96
C PRO A 213 -0.61 -12.53 9.80
N VAL A 214 -0.94 -12.42 11.08
CA VAL A 214 -0.07 -11.78 12.06
C VAL A 214 0.98 -12.78 12.49
N VAL A 215 2.25 -12.42 12.37
CA VAL A 215 3.36 -13.26 12.81
C VAL A 215 4.17 -12.58 13.91
N ALA A 216 4.76 -13.39 14.78
CA ALA A 216 5.72 -12.92 15.74
C ALA A 216 7.00 -12.46 15.02
N PRO A 217 7.65 -11.36 15.45
CA PRO A 217 8.93 -10.94 14.89
C PRO A 217 9.97 -12.07 14.98
N PRO A 218 10.56 -12.53 13.85
CA PRO A 218 11.55 -13.59 13.90
C PRO A 218 12.86 -13.13 14.53
N VAL A 219 13.48 -14.01 15.31
CA VAL A 219 14.92 -13.93 15.63
C VAL A 219 15.65 -14.74 14.57
N LEU A 220 16.39 -14.08 13.70
CA LEU A 220 17.08 -14.76 12.60
C LEU A 220 18.42 -15.35 13.04
N ALA A 221 18.63 -16.61 12.68
CA ALA A 221 19.96 -17.17 12.49
C ALA A 221 20.45 -16.84 11.06
N PRO A 222 21.76 -16.92 10.78
CA PRO A 222 22.26 -16.82 9.41
C PRO A 222 21.55 -17.82 8.49
N LEU A 223 21.10 -17.36 7.32
CA LEU A 223 20.49 -18.21 6.31
C LEU A 223 21.53 -19.23 5.79
N LEU A 224 21.12 -20.47 5.60
CA LEU A 224 21.99 -21.57 5.16
C LEU A 224 22.53 -21.33 3.76
N HIS A 225 21.77 -20.65 2.90
CA HIS A 225 22.19 -20.29 1.54
C HIS A 225 22.80 -18.87 1.44
N ALA A 226 23.07 -18.19 2.55
CA ALA A 226 23.60 -16.82 2.56
C ALA A 226 24.88 -16.67 1.71
N GLY A 227 25.75 -17.69 1.69
CA GLY A 227 26.99 -17.67 0.90
C GLY A 227 26.81 -17.71 -0.62
N LEU A 228 25.58 -17.87 -1.13
CA LEU A 228 25.29 -17.96 -2.57
C LEU A 228 24.74 -16.66 -3.16
N SER A 229 24.28 -15.73 -2.32
CA SER A 229 23.59 -14.51 -2.75
C SER A 229 23.73 -13.40 -1.71
N ASP A 230 24.28 -12.26 -2.13
CA ASP A 230 24.38 -11.07 -1.30
C ASP A 230 22.98 -10.53 -0.95
N VAL A 231 21.95 -10.82 -1.78
CA VAL A 231 20.56 -10.45 -1.48
C VAL A 231 20.03 -11.19 -0.25
N LEU A 232 20.38 -12.46 -0.07
CA LEU A 232 19.93 -13.24 1.11
C LEU A 232 20.56 -12.69 2.39
N VAL A 233 21.86 -12.37 2.34
CA VAL A 233 22.58 -11.69 3.42
C VAL A 233 21.91 -10.35 3.73
N ALA A 234 21.68 -9.52 2.71
CA ALA A 234 21.08 -8.21 2.87
C ALA A 234 19.66 -8.26 3.45
N ALA A 235 18.85 -9.27 3.11
CA ALA A 235 17.52 -9.44 3.70
C ALA A 235 17.59 -9.69 5.22
N ALA A 236 18.45 -10.61 5.65
CA ALA A 236 18.63 -10.94 7.07
C ALA A 236 19.24 -9.78 7.87
N ASP A 237 20.23 -9.11 7.29
CA ASP A 237 20.88 -7.95 7.89
C ASP A 237 19.93 -6.75 7.97
N ALA A 238 19.13 -6.50 6.92
CA ALA A 238 18.16 -5.40 6.91
C ALA A 238 17.11 -5.58 8.01
N TRP A 239 16.60 -6.81 8.19
CA TRP A 239 15.69 -7.14 9.29
C TRP A 239 16.32 -6.87 10.66
N THR A 240 17.48 -7.48 10.92
CA THR A 240 18.18 -7.39 12.21
C THR A 240 18.52 -5.94 12.56
N ASN A 241 19.05 -5.19 11.60
CA ASN A 241 19.40 -3.79 11.78
C ASN A 241 18.17 -2.91 12.04
N THR A 242 17.06 -3.15 11.33
CA THR A 242 15.82 -2.36 11.50
C THR A 242 15.21 -2.59 12.88
N GLU A 243 15.14 -3.84 13.35
CA GLU A 243 14.65 -4.16 14.69
C GLU A 243 15.53 -3.54 15.79
N GLN A 244 16.84 -3.46 15.57
CA GLN A 244 17.79 -2.78 16.46
C GLN A 244 17.76 -1.24 16.37
N GLY A 245 16.91 -0.66 15.52
CA GLY A 245 16.82 0.80 15.33
C GLY A 245 17.99 1.41 14.57
N ASN A 246 18.76 0.58 13.85
CA ASN A 246 19.93 0.97 13.07
C ASN A 246 19.72 0.68 11.57
N GLY A 247 18.49 0.79 11.06
CA GLY A 247 18.17 0.53 9.66
C GLY A 247 18.79 1.54 8.69
N VAL A 248 18.61 1.31 7.38
CA VAL A 248 19.26 2.10 6.32
C VAL A 248 18.90 3.59 6.36
N MET A 249 17.66 3.93 6.71
CA MET A 249 17.20 5.32 6.77
C MET A 249 17.85 6.03 7.96
N HIS A 250 17.92 5.35 9.11
CA HIS A 250 18.58 5.86 10.31
C HIS A 250 20.08 6.08 10.09
N ARG A 251 20.76 5.14 9.42
CA ARG A 251 22.19 5.24 9.12
C ARG A 251 22.53 6.34 8.10
N PHE A 252 21.69 6.51 7.07
CA PHE A 252 21.99 7.42 5.97
C PHE A 252 21.49 8.85 6.21
N ILE A 253 20.22 9.01 6.62
CA ILE A 253 19.63 10.34 6.82
C ILE A 253 19.88 10.86 8.24
N GLY A 254 19.96 9.96 9.22
CA GLY A 254 19.95 10.31 10.63
C GLY A 254 18.54 10.68 11.12
N ALA A 255 18.17 10.18 12.32
CA ALA A 255 16.93 10.57 12.97
C ALA A 255 17.02 11.96 13.64
N HIS A 256 18.24 12.47 13.86
CA HIS A 256 18.48 13.76 14.48
C HIS A 256 17.95 14.92 13.61
N ILE A 257 17.37 15.91 14.28
CA ILE A 257 16.87 17.14 13.66
C ILE A 257 17.84 18.25 14.06
N ASN A 258 18.71 18.66 13.13
CA ASN A 258 19.77 19.64 13.40
C ASN A 258 19.25 21.09 13.45
N ALA A 259 18.02 21.34 13.01
CA ALA A 259 17.39 22.66 13.05
C ALA A 259 15.91 22.53 13.38
N ILE A 260 15.48 23.18 14.47
CA ILE A 260 14.06 23.40 14.76
C ILE A 260 13.54 24.40 13.72
N PRO A 261 12.36 24.18 13.09
CA PRO A 261 11.78 25.15 12.16
C PRO A 261 11.73 26.56 12.78
N ALA A 262 11.96 27.60 11.96
CA ALA A 262 11.88 29.00 12.43
C ALA A 262 10.50 29.34 13.03
N SER A 263 9.46 28.61 12.65
CA SER A 263 8.11 28.68 13.22
C SER A 263 8.00 28.14 14.66
N GLY A 264 9.09 27.64 15.25
CA GLY A 264 9.08 26.92 16.52
C GLY A 264 8.46 25.52 16.41
N LEU A 265 8.54 24.77 17.51
CA LEU A 265 7.79 23.51 17.65
C LEU A 265 6.30 23.82 17.84
N PRO A 266 5.37 22.99 17.32
CA PRO A 266 3.96 23.13 17.65
C PRO A 266 3.76 23.13 19.17
N GLN A 267 2.76 23.86 19.66
CA GLN A 267 2.55 24.07 21.09
C GLN A 267 2.42 22.72 21.83
N GLY A 268 3.15 22.58 22.95
CA GLY A 268 3.17 21.35 23.75
C GLY A 268 4.01 20.20 23.17
N ARG A 269 4.82 20.44 22.13
CA ARG A 269 5.71 19.42 21.55
C ARG A 269 7.15 19.61 21.92
N THR A 270 7.82 18.48 22.16
CA THR A 270 9.26 18.44 22.40
C THR A 270 10.01 18.05 21.13
N LEU A 271 11.31 18.36 21.09
CA LEU A 271 12.19 17.86 20.04
C LEU A 271 12.23 16.31 20.04
N ALA A 272 12.12 15.70 21.22
CA ALA A 272 12.06 14.24 21.35
C ALA A 272 10.82 13.65 20.66
N ASP A 273 9.67 14.31 20.73
CA ASP A 273 8.46 13.88 20.02
C ASP A 273 8.67 13.88 18.51
N LEU A 274 9.34 14.90 17.98
CA LEU A 274 9.64 14.99 16.55
C LEU A 274 10.64 13.92 16.11
N VAL A 275 11.69 13.68 16.90
CA VAL A 275 12.67 12.62 16.64
C VAL A 275 12.00 11.25 16.69
N ALA A 276 11.13 11.01 17.67
CA ALA A 276 10.36 9.77 17.78
C ALA A 276 9.42 9.59 16.57
N ALA A 277 8.68 10.62 16.17
CA ALA A 277 7.81 10.59 15.00
C ALA A 277 8.59 10.32 13.70
N ARG A 278 9.76 10.93 13.55
CA ARG A 278 10.65 10.71 12.41
C ARG A 278 11.18 9.28 12.39
N SER A 279 11.66 8.77 13.52
CA SER A 279 12.12 7.39 13.65
C SER A 279 11.00 6.39 13.34
N ALA A 280 9.79 6.62 13.86
CA ALA A 280 8.62 5.79 13.58
C ALA A 280 8.28 5.75 12.08
N ALA A 281 8.41 6.89 11.38
CA ALA A 281 8.22 6.98 9.94
C ALA A 281 9.31 6.25 9.15
N TYR A 282 10.58 6.41 9.53
CA TYR A 282 11.71 5.74 8.89
C TYR A 282 11.59 4.23 8.95
N ARG A 283 11.18 3.67 10.10
CA ARG A 283 10.99 2.23 10.24
C ARG A 283 9.98 1.67 9.23
N GLN A 284 8.92 2.41 8.89
CA GLN A 284 7.95 1.95 7.86
C GLN A 284 8.62 1.73 6.51
N HIS A 285 9.51 2.64 6.11
CA HIS A 285 10.28 2.52 4.87
C HIS A 285 11.34 1.39 4.95
N GLU A 286 11.97 1.21 6.10
CA GLU A 286 12.98 0.15 6.31
C GLU A 286 12.35 -1.24 6.26
N TYR A 287 11.18 -1.43 6.88
CA TYR A 287 10.41 -2.67 6.78
C TYR A 287 9.95 -2.93 5.34
N THR A 288 9.65 -1.88 4.59
CA THR A 288 9.31 -2.00 3.16
C THR A 288 10.49 -2.54 2.37
N ILE A 289 11.68 -1.96 2.52
CA ILE A 289 12.91 -2.43 1.86
C ILE A 289 13.23 -3.88 2.27
N THR A 290 13.10 -4.19 3.56
CA THR A 290 13.31 -5.54 4.10
C THR A 290 12.35 -6.55 3.48
N SER A 291 11.07 -6.21 3.37
CA SER A 291 10.06 -7.07 2.77
C SER A 291 10.40 -7.38 1.30
N TYR A 292 10.83 -6.36 0.54
CA TYR A 292 11.23 -6.54 -0.86
C TYR A 292 12.42 -7.50 -0.98
N LEU A 293 13.49 -7.27 -0.20
CA LEU A 293 14.68 -8.14 -0.19
C LEU A 293 14.31 -9.58 0.16
N ALA A 294 13.46 -9.78 1.17
CA ALA A 294 13.03 -11.10 1.58
C ALA A 294 12.21 -11.82 0.50
N LEU A 295 11.31 -11.10 -0.19
CA LEU A 295 10.53 -11.66 -1.31
C LEU A 295 11.44 -12.07 -2.49
N VAL A 296 12.44 -11.25 -2.82
CA VAL A 296 13.44 -11.59 -3.84
C VAL A 296 14.25 -12.83 -3.43
N GLY A 297 14.66 -12.93 -2.16
CA GLY A 297 15.33 -14.11 -1.62
C GLY A 297 14.46 -15.38 -1.70
N ILE A 298 13.15 -15.26 -1.47
CA ILE A 298 12.21 -16.37 -1.63
C ILE A 298 12.14 -16.82 -3.10
N GLU A 299 12.07 -15.89 -4.06
CA GLU A 299 12.11 -16.21 -5.50
C GLU A 299 13.42 -16.92 -5.88
N GLN A 300 14.57 -16.44 -5.37
CA GLN A 300 15.88 -17.07 -5.57
C GLN A 300 15.89 -18.53 -5.13
N LEU A 301 15.45 -18.78 -3.89
CA LEU A 301 15.47 -20.13 -3.32
C LEU A 301 14.50 -21.08 -4.03
N LEU A 302 13.30 -20.63 -4.39
CA LEU A 302 12.31 -21.46 -5.08
C LEU A 302 12.77 -21.82 -6.49
N ARG A 303 13.30 -20.85 -7.25
CA ARG A 303 13.83 -21.10 -8.59
C ARG A 303 15.08 -21.98 -8.56
N GLY A 304 16.00 -21.74 -7.62
CA GLY A 304 17.17 -22.59 -7.44
C GLY A 304 16.82 -24.02 -7.01
N ALA A 305 15.81 -24.19 -6.15
CA ALA A 305 15.30 -25.50 -5.79
C ALA A 305 14.66 -26.23 -6.97
N ALA A 306 13.92 -25.51 -7.81
CA ALA A 306 13.30 -26.04 -9.02
C ALA A 306 14.35 -26.48 -10.05
N GLU A 307 15.46 -25.74 -10.20
CA GLU A 307 16.57 -26.09 -11.11
C GLU A 307 17.26 -27.36 -10.66
N ARG A 308 17.54 -27.48 -9.36
CA ARG A 308 18.06 -28.72 -8.79
C ARG A 308 17.14 -29.92 -9.03
N ALA A 309 15.83 -29.69 -9.02
CA ALA A 309 14.82 -30.72 -9.26
C ALA A 309 14.57 -31.00 -10.77
N GLY A 310 15.19 -30.24 -11.67
CA GLY A 310 15.01 -30.39 -13.13
C GLY A 310 13.63 -29.96 -13.63
N LEU A 311 12.97 -29.01 -12.96
CA LEU A 311 11.68 -28.46 -13.39
C LEU A 311 11.90 -27.44 -14.53
N GLN A 312 10.90 -27.20 -15.39
CA GLN A 312 11.03 -26.20 -16.46
C GLN A 312 10.87 -24.77 -15.91
N HIS A 313 11.65 -23.81 -16.43
CA HIS A 313 12.00 -22.59 -15.70
C HIS A 313 11.47 -21.25 -16.21
N VAL A 314 11.00 -21.15 -17.46
CA VAL A 314 11.11 -19.85 -18.13
C VAL A 314 9.88 -18.95 -17.94
N GLU A 315 8.68 -19.51 -17.77
CA GLU A 315 7.46 -18.70 -17.59
C GLU A 315 6.49 -19.18 -16.48
N ASP A 316 6.79 -20.29 -15.80
CA ASP A 316 5.84 -20.91 -14.87
C ASP A 316 5.71 -20.11 -13.56
N PRO A 317 4.48 -19.94 -13.03
CA PRO A 317 4.26 -19.38 -11.71
C PRO A 317 4.93 -20.25 -10.64
N VAL A 318 5.73 -19.64 -9.77
CA VAL A 318 6.40 -20.27 -8.61
C VAL A 318 5.50 -21.21 -7.79
N LEU A 319 4.19 -20.91 -7.71
CA LEU A 319 3.20 -21.74 -7.02
C LEU A 319 3.05 -23.14 -7.62
N GLU A 320 3.28 -23.32 -8.91
CA GLU A 320 3.16 -24.61 -9.60
C GLU A 320 4.27 -25.59 -9.21
N TRP A 321 5.41 -25.07 -8.74
CA TRP A 321 6.53 -25.89 -8.29
C TRP A 321 6.38 -26.33 -6.83
N VAL A 322 5.57 -25.66 -6.01
CA VAL A 322 5.49 -25.89 -4.55
C VAL A 322 5.22 -27.36 -4.21
N ASP A 323 4.29 -27.99 -4.94
CA ASP A 323 3.96 -29.39 -4.73
C ASP A 323 5.02 -30.35 -5.31
N GLN A 324 5.73 -29.93 -6.34
CA GLN A 324 6.77 -30.72 -7.02
C GLN A 324 8.11 -30.70 -6.27
N LEU A 325 8.38 -29.63 -5.51
CA LEU A 325 9.60 -29.44 -4.72
C LEU A 325 9.67 -30.32 -3.46
N GLY A 326 8.61 -31.06 -3.13
CA GLY A 326 8.59 -31.95 -1.97
C GLY A 326 8.69 -31.22 -0.63
N LEU A 327 8.28 -29.94 -0.57
CA LEU A 327 8.30 -29.15 0.66
C LEU A 327 7.40 -29.77 1.74
N SER A 328 7.84 -29.68 3.00
CA SER A 328 7.00 -30.07 4.14
C SER A 328 5.75 -29.19 4.25
N PRO A 329 4.74 -29.57 5.06
CA PRO A 329 3.59 -28.70 5.31
C PRO A 329 3.98 -27.28 5.74
N ALA A 330 5.00 -27.14 6.59
CA ALA A 330 5.49 -25.83 7.03
C ALA A 330 6.10 -25.01 5.88
N GLY A 331 6.86 -25.66 4.98
CA GLY A 331 7.41 -25.02 3.78
C GLY A 331 6.32 -24.57 2.81
N ARG A 332 5.31 -25.42 2.58
CA ARG A 332 4.15 -25.08 1.74
C ARG A 332 3.35 -23.93 2.34
N ASP A 333 3.10 -23.95 3.64
CA ASP A 333 2.39 -22.88 4.34
C ASP A 333 3.14 -21.55 4.28
N ALA A 334 4.48 -21.56 4.38
CA ALA A 334 5.31 -20.37 4.24
C ALA A 334 5.22 -19.77 2.83
N VAL A 335 5.27 -20.58 1.78
CA VAL A 335 5.08 -20.09 0.40
C VAL A 335 3.65 -19.61 0.19
N ALA A 336 2.65 -20.37 0.65
CA ALA A 336 1.24 -20.00 0.52
C ALA A 336 0.93 -18.68 1.23
N ALA A 337 1.49 -18.41 2.42
CA ALA A 337 1.28 -17.15 3.12
C ALA A 337 1.73 -15.91 2.32
N ILE A 338 2.64 -16.09 1.37
CA ILE A 338 3.21 -15.03 0.55
C ILE A 338 2.54 -14.94 -0.83
N TYR A 339 2.32 -16.09 -1.48
CA TYR A 339 1.87 -16.15 -2.88
C TYR A 339 0.38 -16.46 -3.06
N ASP A 340 -0.26 -17.10 -2.08
CA ASP A 340 -1.64 -17.57 -2.24
C ASP A 340 -2.62 -16.39 -2.27
N ARG A 341 -3.49 -16.42 -3.27
CA ARG A 341 -4.62 -15.49 -3.43
C ARG A 341 -5.60 -15.62 -2.26
N GLY A 342 -5.76 -16.81 -1.71
CA GLY A 342 -6.56 -17.10 -0.52
C GLY A 342 -5.90 -16.71 0.81
N ARG A 343 -4.68 -16.18 0.82
CA ARG A 343 -3.94 -15.78 2.04
C ARG A 343 -3.38 -14.36 1.99
N GLY A 344 -4.00 -13.50 1.19
CA GLY A 344 -3.68 -12.06 1.12
C GLY A 344 -2.77 -11.66 -0.05
N ASN A 345 -2.15 -12.62 -0.74
CA ASN A 345 -1.38 -12.37 -1.98
C ASN A 345 -0.25 -11.34 -1.79
N VAL A 346 0.49 -11.44 -0.67
CA VAL A 346 1.49 -10.45 -0.24
C VAL A 346 2.52 -10.17 -1.34
N ARG A 347 3.05 -11.19 -2.01
CA ARG A 347 4.04 -11.03 -3.08
C ARG A 347 3.54 -10.14 -4.21
N ASN A 348 2.37 -10.43 -4.77
CA ASN A 348 1.88 -9.64 -5.91
C ASN A 348 1.47 -8.23 -5.49
N ARG A 349 0.85 -8.07 -4.31
CA ARG A 349 0.52 -6.75 -3.78
C ARG A 349 1.79 -5.94 -3.57
N PHE A 350 2.79 -6.50 -2.92
CA PHE A 350 3.99 -5.79 -2.53
C PHE A 350 4.92 -5.50 -3.72
N MET A 351 5.18 -6.51 -4.56
CA MET A 351 6.13 -6.37 -5.67
C MET A 351 5.57 -5.47 -6.77
N HIS A 352 4.26 -5.50 -7.07
CA HIS A 352 3.68 -4.69 -8.17
C HIS A 352 3.10 -3.33 -7.70
N ALA A 353 3.80 -2.68 -6.77
CA ALA A 353 3.51 -1.35 -6.20
C ALA A 353 2.23 -1.17 -5.37
N GLY A 354 1.54 -2.25 -5.00
CA GLY A 354 0.60 -2.24 -3.87
C GLY A 354 1.33 -2.26 -2.54
N LEU A 355 2.33 -1.37 -2.38
CA LEU A 355 3.04 -1.13 -1.13
C LEU A 355 1.99 -1.02 -0.02
N LEU A 356 1.94 -2.02 0.85
CA LEU A 356 0.84 -2.22 1.78
C LEU A 356 0.83 -1.07 2.78
N ASP A 357 -0.20 -0.22 2.69
CA ASP A 357 -0.58 0.80 3.67
C ASP A 357 0.59 1.64 4.23
N ILE A 358 1.61 1.94 3.42
CA ILE A 358 2.82 2.60 3.94
C ILE A 358 2.47 3.98 4.51
N GLU A 359 1.81 4.83 3.73
CA GLU A 359 1.54 6.20 4.18
C GLU A 359 0.50 6.24 5.29
N SER A 360 -0.56 5.42 5.20
CA SER A 360 -1.59 5.35 6.23
C SER A 360 -0.99 4.90 7.56
N LYS A 361 -0.19 3.83 7.56
CA LYS A 361 0.49 3.33 8.77
C LYS A 361 1.58 4.26 9.27
N ARG A 362 2.31 4.92 8.36
CA ARG A 362 3.24 5.99 8.73
C ARG A 362 2.54 7.10 9.49
N MET A 363 1.38 7.56 9.01
CA MET A 363 0.61 8.61 9.67
C MET A 363 0.08 8.16 11.04
N GLU A 364 -0.46 6.95 11.14
CA GLU A 364 -0.90 6.39 12.43
C GLU A 364 0.25 6.34 13.45
N GLN A 365 1.43 5.85 13.06
CA GLN A 365 2.60 5.75 13.92
C GLN A 365 3.17 7.12 14.31
N VAL A 366 3.13 8.09 13.39
CA VAL A 366 3.52 9.49 13.69
C VAL A 366 2.60 10.09 14.74
N LEU A 367 1.28 9.85 14.67
CA LEU A 367 0.33 10.36 15.67
C LEU A 367 0.61 9.76 17.07
N VAL A 368 0.96 8.49 17.14
CA VAL A 368 1.33 7.79 18.39
C VAL A 368 2.64 8.31 18.97
N ALA A 369 3.68 8.42 18.13
CA ALA A 369 4.98 8.93 18.56
C ALA A 369 4.90 10.39 19.01
N ALA A 370 3.97 11.14 18.43
CA ALA A 370 3.59 12.46 18.86
C ALA A 370 2.64 12.43 20.10
N GLY A 371 2.32 11.32 20.74
CA GLY A 371 1.43 11.31 21.91
C GLY A 371 0.04 11.92 21.65
N ILE A 372 -0.39 12.06 20.39
CA ILE A 372 -1.76 12.49 20.03
C ILE A 372 -2.73 11.35 20.33
N ARG A 373 -2.22 10.12 20.26
CA ARG A 373 -2.99 8.90 20.33
C ARG A 373 -2.30 7.89 21.24
N PRO A 374 -3.06 7.05 21.99
CA PRO A 374 -2.50 5.87 22.63
C PRO A 374 -1.80 4.93 21.64
N ALA A 375 -1.00 4.01 22.18
CA ALA A 375 -0.35 2.98 21.39
C ALA A 375 -1.35 2.23 20.48
N LEU A 376 -0.93 1.97 19.25
CA LEU A 376 -1.68 1.16 18.29
C LEU A 376 -1.79 -0.29 18.80
N PRO A 377 -2.77 -1.07 18.29
CA PRO A 377 -2.82 -2.50 18.54
C PRO A 377 -1.45 -3.14 18.25
N ALA A 378 -0.97 -3.97 19.17
CA ALA A 378 0.36 -4.60 19.09
C ALA A 378 0.53 -5.49 17.84
N HIS A 379 -0.59 -5.90 17.23
CA HIS A 379 -0.68 -6.90 16.18
C HIS A 379 -1.54 -6.39 15.02
N ASP A 380 -1.09 -5.32 14.36
CA ASP A 380 -1.70 -4.82 13.13
C ASP A 380 -1.29 -5.71 11.93
N PRO A 381 -2.22 -6.44 11.30
CA PRO A 381 -1.91 -7.32 10.18
C PRO A 381 -1.32 -6.59 8.96
N TYR A 382 -1.66 -5.32 8.80
CA TYR A 382 -1.30 -4.49 7.65
C TYR A 382 -0.10 -3.59 7.91
N ALA A 383 0.43 -3.55 9.14
CA ALA A 383 1.62 -2.78 9.43
C ALA A 383 2.82 -3.30 8.61
N PRO A 384 3.62 -2.43 7.98
CA PRO A 384 4.84 -2.81 7.28
C PRO A 384 5.76 -3.73 8.10
N ARG A 385 5.83 -3.55 9.42
CA ARG A 385 6.57 -4.45 10.33
C ARG A 385 6.05 -5.89 10.29
N ASN A 386 4.74 -6.10 10.31
CA ASN A 386 4.14 -7.45 10.25
C ASN A 386 4.42 -8.10 8.89
N ILE A 387 4.29 -7.33 7.80
CA ILE A 387 4.60 -7.82 6.45
C ILE A 387 6.08 -8.20 6.33
N ALA A 388 6.99 -7.37 6.84
CA ALA A 388 8.42 -7.69 6.87
C ALA A 388 8.70 -8.95 7.68
N ALA A 389 8.12 -9.07 8.88
CA ALA A 389 8.24 -10.27 9.70
C ALA A 389 7.73 -11.51 8.97
N LEU A 390 6.58 -11.42 8.28
CA LEU A 390 6.01 -12.52 7.51
C LEU A 390 6.91 -12.95 6.36
N CYS A 391 7.42 -12.01 5.57
CA CYS A 391 8.35 -12.30 4.47
C CYS A 391 9.65 -12.92 4.98
N VAL A 392 10.23 -12.37 6.05
CA VAL A 392 11.48 -12.84 6.64
C VAL A 392 11.34 -14.22 7.29
N SER A 393 10.26 -14.46 8.04
CA SER A 393 9.96 -15.77 8.60
C SER A 393 9.75 -16.81 7.50
N SER A 394 9.01 -16.45 6.44
CA SER A 394 8.79 -17.34 5.30
C SER A 394 10.09 -17.65 4.56
N LEU A 395 10.97 -16.66 4.40
CA LEU A 395 12.30 -16.83 3.83
C LEU A 395 13.13 -17.82 4.66
N ALA A 396 13.22 -17.63 5.98
CA ALA A 396 14.00 -18.50 6.86
C ALA A 396 13.47 -19.94 6.89
N THR A 397 12.14 -20.12 6.93
CA THR A 397 11.53 -21.46 6.83
C THR A 397 11.85 -22.10 5.50
N LEU A 398 11.68 -21.38 4.39
CA LEU A 398 11.96 -21.90 3.07
C LEU A 398 13.44 -22.25 2.87
N ASP A 399 14.35 -21.40 3.34
CA ASP A 399 15.79 -21.63 3.28
C ASP A 399 16.18 -22.96 3.94
N ALA A 400 15.63 -23.22 5.14
CA ALA A 400 15.83 -24.49 5.84
C ALA A 400 15.23 -25.69 5.09
N GLU A 401 14.05 -25.54 4.49
CA GLU A 401 13.39 -26.60 3.71
C GLU A 401 14.19 -26.95 2.45
N VAL A 402 14.62 -25.93 1.70
CA VAL A 402 15.41 -26.08 0.47
C VAL A 402 16.78 -26.69 0.76
N ALA A 403 17.35 -26.45 1.95
CA ALA A 403 18.63 -27.01 2.36
C ALA A 403 18.56 -28.50 2.75
N ARG A 404 17.37 -29.08 3.02
CA ARG A 404 17.26 -30.47 3.51
C ARG A 404 17.87 -31.53 2.58
N PRO A 405 17.69 -31.46 1.25
CA PRO A 405 18.35 -32.38 0.32
C PRO A 405 19.84 -32.08 0.12
N GLY A 406 20.34 -31.00 0.72
CA GLY A 406 21.66 -30.41 0.51
C GLY A 406 21.55 -28.91 0.25
N VAL A 407 22.59 -28.16 0.58
CA VAL A 407 22.67 -26.72 0.25
C VAL A 407 22.74 -26.56 -1.27
N LEU A 408 22.04 -25.56 -1.83
CA LEU A 408 22.14 -25.25 -3.25
C LEU A 408 23.60 -24.91 -3.65
N ALA A 409 23.95 -25.18 -4.91
CA ALA A 409 25.24 -24.82 -5.49
C ALA A 409 25.03 -23.73 -6.56
N PRO A 410 26.08 -22.98 -6.95
CA PRO A 410 25.98 -21.96 -8.00
C PRO A 410 25.37 -22.47 -9.32
N ALA A 411 25.58 -23.75 -9.66
CA ALA A 411 25.01 -24.38 -10.85
C ALA A 411 23.47 -24.39 -10.86
N HIS A 412 22.82 -24.37 -9.70
CA HIS A 412 21.35 -24.32 -9.60
C HIS A 412 20.77 -22.94 -9.91
N PHE A 413 21.60 -21.96 -10.24
CA PHE A 413 21.18 -20.63 -10.65
C PHE A 413 21.53 -20.31 -12.11
N ALA A 414 21.77 -21.34 -12.94
CA ALA A 414 22.10 -21.18 -14.35
C ALA A 414 20.99 -20.51 -15.19
N TRP A 415 19.75 -20.49 -14.70
CA TRP A 415 18.62 -19.76 -15.28
C TRP A 415 18.74 -18.24 -15.13
N ALA A 416 19.44 -17.74 -14.09
CA ALA A 416 19.45 -16.33 -13.74
C ALA A 416 19.92 -15.39 -14.88
N PRO A 417 21.00 -15.69 -15.63
CA PRO A 417 21.44 -14.87 -16.76
C PRO A 417 20.42 -14.75 -17.90
N GLN A 418 19.43 -15.66 -17.98
CA GLN A 418 18.39 -15.61 -19.02
C GLN A 418 17.35 -14.51 -18.73
N LEU A 419 17.21 -14.13 -17.46
CA LEU A 419 16.29 -13.09 -17.00
C LEU A 419 17.00 -11.74 -16.77
N ASP A 420 18.29 -11.75 -16.45
CA ASP A 420 19.08 -10.54 -16.18
C ASP A 420 19.52 -9.81 -17.48
N LEU A 421 20.11 -8.63 -17.29
CA LEU A 421 20.75 -7.89 -18.37
C LEU A 421 22.00 -8.62 -18.87
N THR A 422 22.14 -8.71 -20.19
CA THR A 422 23.35 -9.16 -20.85
C THR A 422 24.47 -8.14 -20.68
N ALA A 423 25.72 -8.56 -20.90
CA ALA A 423 26.87 -7.66 -20.85
C ALA A 423 26.74 -6.47 -21.82
N GLY A 424 26.16 -6.69 -23.00
CA GLY A 424 25.90 -5.62 -23.98
C GLY A 424 24.86 -4.61 -23.48
N GLU A 425 23.80 -5.08 -22.83
CA GLU A 425 22.78 -4.22 -22.24
C GLU A 425 23.31 -3.42 -21.04
N LEU A 426 24.15 -4.03 -20.20
CA LEU A 426 24.84 -3.32 -19.11
C LEU A 426 25.77 -2.22 -19.67
N GLN A 427 26.45 -2.48 -20.79
CA GLN A 427 27.31 -1.48 -21.43
C GLN A 427 26.52 -0.26 -21.92
N ILE A 428 25.29 -0.45 -22.39
CA ILE A 428 24.40 0.68 -22.74
C ILE A 428 24.20 1.55 -21.51
N GLY A 429 23.82 0.97 -20.37
CA GLY A 429 23.64 1.69 -19.11
C GLY A 429 24.90 2.42 -18.66
N ALA A 430 26.05 1.76 -18.71
CA ALA A 430 27.34 2.34 -18.33
C ALA A 430 27.77 3.52 -19.24
N ASN A 431 27.33 3.53 -20.49
CA ASN A 431 27.65 4.58 -21.46
C ASN A 431 26.66 5.76 -21.43
N LEU A 432 25.57 5.67 -20.67
CA LEU A 432 24.63 6.78 -20.55
C LEU A 432 25.30 7.97 -19.84
N PRO A 433 25.04 9.22 -20.29
CA PRO A 433 25.59 10.39 -19.62
C PRO A 433 25.11 10.47 -18.18
N PHE A 434 26.04 10.65 -17.25
CA PHE A 434 25.68 10.89 -15.86
C PHE A 434 25.24 12.35 -15.67
N ASP A 435 23.94 12.62 -15.81
CA ASP A 435 23.40 13.98 -15.80
C ASP A 435 23.69 14.73 -14.49
N PHE A 436 23.82 14.02 -13.37
CA PHE A 436 24.02 14.62 -12.05
C PHE A 436 25.45 15.09 -11.79
N ALA A 437 26.42 14.66 -12.60
CA ALA A 437 27.79 15.18 -12.54
C ALA A 437 27.98 16.49 -13.34
N ARG A 438 26.95 16.92 -14.07
CA ARG A 438 26.99 18.18 -14.81
C ARG A 438 26.75 19.38 -13.86
N PRO A 439 27.13 20.61 -14.25
CA PRO A 439 26.95 21.81 -13.42
C PRO A 439 25.50 22.05 -12.97
N ASP A 440 24.53 21.59 -13.74
CA ASP A 440 23.08 21.64 -13.50
C ASP A 440 22.52 20.43 -12.74
N GLY A 441 23.37 19.43 -12.41
CA GLY A 441 22.95 18.19 -11.76
C GLY A 441 22.26 18.38 -10.39
N VAL A 442 22.67 19.39 -9.62
CA VAL A 442 22.03 19.74 -8.34
C VAL A 442 20.61 20.26 -8.55
N GLU A 443 20.40 21.05 -9.61
CA GLU A 443 19.08 21.57 -9.96
C GLU A 443 18.17 20.45 -10.47
N LEU A 444 18.71 19.53 -11.28
CA LEU A 444 17.98 18.35 -11.73
C LEU A 444 17.54 17.48 -10.54
N GLN A 445 18.43 17.25 -9.57
CA GLN A 445 18.09 16.51 -8.35
C GLN A 445 16.98 17.20 -7.56
N ARG A 446 17.01 18.53 -7.48
CA ARG A 446 15.97 19.33 -6.82
C ARG A 446 14.64 19.18 -7.55
N GLN A 447 14.63 19.27 -8.88
CA GLN A 447 13.44 19.09 -9.71
C GLN A 447 12.82 17.70 -9.53
N MET A 448 13.62 16.63 -9.53
CA MET A 448 13.15 15.27 -9.24
C MET A 448 12.53 15.15 -7.84
N SER A 449 13.19 15.74 -6.83
CA SER A 449 12.66 15.74 -5.47
C SER A 449 11.35 16.51 -5.36
N ASP A 450 11.24 17.67 -6.01
CA ASP A 450 10.05 18.51 -6.03
C ASP A 450 8.89 17.77 -6.72
N PHE A 451 9.16 17.19 -7.89
CA PHE A 451 8.19 16.38 -8.64
C PHE A 451 7.67 15.21 -7.81
N LEU A 452 8.57 14.38 -7.24
CA LEU A 452 8.18 13.24 -6.41
C LEU A 452 7.45 13.66 -5.14
N THR A 453 7.79 14.81 -4.55
CA THR A 453 7.04 15.33 -3.40
C THR A 453 5.60 15.58 -3.80
N VAL A 454 5.36 16.17 -4.97
CA VAL A 454 4.01 16.47 -5.48
C VAL A 454 3.24 15.21 -5.88
N VAL A 455 3.85 14.30 -6.64
CA VAL A 455 3.12 13.18 -7.26
C VAL A 455 3.13 11.90 -6.42
N ALA A 456 4.19 11.66 -5.66
CA ALA A 456 4.41 10.42 -4.92
C ALA A 456 5.09 10.70 -3.55
N PRO A 457 4.48 11.52 -2.67
CA PRO A 457 5.13 12.01 -1.45
C PRO A 457 5.65 10.91 -0.52
N ALA A 458 4.98 9.75 -0.48
CA ALA A 458 5.44 8.60 0.32
C ALA A 458 6.80 8.04 -0.15
N MET A 459 7.17 8.29 -1.41
CA MET A 459 8.43 7.86 -2.01
C MET A 459 9.56 8.87 -1.83
N SER A 460 9.27 10.11 -1.39
CA SER A 460 10.28 11.16 -1.25
C SER A 460 11.47 10.78 -0.35
N GLN A 461 11.21 10.05 0.74
CA GLN A 461 12.27 9.60 1.64
C GLN A 461 13.06 8.42 1.07
N LEU A 462 12.38 7.49 0.37
CA LEU A 462 13.04 6.41 -0.37
C LEU A 462 13.90 6.96 -1.52
N PHE A 463 13.46 8.03 -2.18
CA PHE A 463 14.22 8.71 -3.22
C PHE A 463 15.52 9.30 -2.65
N ARG A 464 15.44 9.95 -1.48
CA ARG A 464 16.63 10.47 -0.78
C ARG A 464 17.62 9.38 -0.40
N VAL A 465 17.18 8.18 -0.06
CA VAL A 465 18.10 7.08 0.28
C VAL A 465 18.61 6.37 -0.96
N GLY A 466 17.73 6.01 -1.89
CA GLY A 466 18.10 5.24 -3.07
C GLY A 466 18.88 6.07 -4.09
N PHE A 467 18.24 7.08 -4.66
CA PHE A 467 18.80 7.84 -5.77
C PHE A 467 19.91 8.79 -5.34
N VAL A 468 19.71 9.55 -4.27
CA VAL A 468 20.77 10.47 -3.78
C VAL A 468 21.94 9.68 -3.19
N GLY A 469 21.66 8.59 -2.46
CA GLY A 469 22.70 7.69 -1.95
C GLY A 469 23.53 7.07 -3.06
N TRP A 470 22.90 6.66 -4.17
CA TRP A 470 23.60 6.15 -5.35
C TRP A 470 24.44 7.25 -6.05
N ILE A 471 23.88 8.44 -6.29
CA ILE A 471 24.60 9.58 -6.91
C ILE A 471 25.87 9.92 -6.10
N GLN A 472 25.76 9.96 -4.78
CA GLN A 472 26.86 10.36 -3.91
C GLN A 472 27.92 9.27 -3.70
N ARG A 473 27.62 8.00 -4.04
CA ARG A 473 28.53 6.85 -3.92
C ARG A 473 29.14 6.67 -2.50
N THR A 474 28.44 7.12 -1.46
CA THR A 474 29.04 7.36 -0.13
C THR A 474 28.76 6.29 0.93
N ASN A 475 28.16 5.13 0.60
CA ASN A 475 27.60 4.26 1.65
C ASN A 475 27.79 2.74 1.39
N PRO A 476 28.22 1.95 2.40
CA PRO A 476 28.38 0.49 2.30
C PRO A 476 27.06 -0.30 2.13
N ASN A 477 25.89 0.33 2.30
CA ASN A 477 24.58 -0.33 2.20
C ASN A 477 24.02 -0.34 0.77
N THR A 478 24.82 -0.76 -0.21
CA THR A 478 24.51 -0.62 -1.64
C THR A 478 23.21 -1.33 -2.05
N LEU A 479 22.96 -2.55 -1.56
CA LEU A 479 21.75 -3.33 -1.87
C LEU A 479 20.46 -2.70 -1.35
N PRO A 480 20.30 -2.36 -0.05
CA PRO A 480 19.10 -1.68 0.44
C PRO A 480 18.80 -0.35 -0.28
N MET A 481 19.82 0.43 -0.62
CA MET A 481 19.64 1.69 -1.38
C MET A 481 19.20 1.40 -2.81
N PHE A 482 19.79 0.39 -3.46
CA PHE A 482 19.38 -0.06 -4.78
C PHE A 482 17.92 -0.53 -4.80
N VAL A 483 17.46 -1.25 -3.79
CA VAL A 483 16.04 -1.62 -3.65
C VAL A 483 15.15 -0.39 -3.50
N ALA A 484 15.54 0.57 -2.66
CA ALA A 484 14.79 1.82 -2.51
C ALA A 484 14.63 2.52 -3.87
N MET A 485 15.69 2.54 -4.69
CA MET A 485 15.68 3.08 -6.04
C MET A 485 14.66 2.38 -6.95
N LEU A 486 14.66 1.05 -6.99
CA LEU A 486 13.71 0.26 -7.80
C LEU A 486 12.26 0.46 -7.37
N VAL A 487 12.01 0.56 -6.07
CA VAL A 487 10.67 0.84 -5.51
C VAL A 487 10.17 2.21 -5.96
N VAL A 488 11.03 3.24 -5.91
CA VAL A 488 10.65 4.58 -6.39
C VAL A 488 10.42 4.58 -7.90
N PHE A 489 11.28 3.92 -8.68
CA PHE A 489 11.14 3.82 -10.12
C PHE A 489 9.78 3.25 -10.54
N GLU A 490 9.37 2.15 -9.94
CA GLU A 490 8.09 1.53 -10.27
C GLU A 490 6.89 2.37 -9.83
N GLY A 491 6.92 2.94 -8.61
CA GLY A 491 5.82 3.79 -8.16
C GLY A 491 5.69 5.05 -8.99
N LEU A 492 6.81 5.62 -9.44
CA LEU A 492 6.85 6.70 -10.40
C LEU A 492 6.22 6.28 -11.73
N ALA A 493 6.65 5.15 -12.30
CA ALA A 493 6.12 4.62 -13.55
C ALA A 493 4.58 4.49 -13.51
N ARG A 494 4.05 3.87 -12.44
CA ARG A 494 2.60 3.70 -12.26
C ARG A 494 1.87 5.03 -12.12
N THR A 495 2.44 5.95 -11.35
CA THR A 495 1.89 7.29 -11.17
C THR A 495 1.82 8.06 -12.49
N VAL A 496 2.89 7.99 -13.29
CA VAL A 496 2.99 8.67 -14.59
C VAL A 496 2.07 8.04 -15.63
N VAL A 497 2.04 6.71 -15.75
CA VAL A 497 1.11 6.00 -16.64
C VAL A 497 -0.33 6.45 -16.35
N HIS A 498 -0.70 6.48 -15.06
CA HIS A 498 -2.02 6.94 -14.64
C HIS A 498 -2.28 8.41 -14.96
N LEU A 499 -1.29 9.28 -14.72
CA LEU A 499 -1.36 10.71 -15.05
C LEU A 499 -1.60 10.94 -16.54
N CYS A 500 -1.00 10.13 -17.40
CA CYS A 500 -1.17 10.19 -18.85
C CYS A 500 -2.50 9.57 -19.35
N GLY A 501 -3.46 9.30 -18.45
CA GLY A 501 -4.78 8.79 -18.78
C GLY A 501 -4.82 7.31 -19.18
N LEU A 502 -3.75 6.56 -18.90
CA LEU A 502 -3.65 5.14 -19.22
C LEU A 502 -4.09 4.26 -18.04
N PRO A 503 -4.68 3.08 -18.32
CA PRO A 503 -5.15 2.19 -17.27
C PRO A 503 -3.98 1.66 -16.45
N VAL A 504 -4.14 1.63 -15.13
CA VAL A 504 -3.19 1.00 -14.20
C VAL A 504 -3.77 -0.21 -13.47
N LEU A 505 -5.07 -0.47 -13.68
CA LEU A 505 -5.83 -1.54 -13.08
C LEU A 505 -6.23 -2.61 -14.10
N GLN A 506 -6.19 -3.86 -13.67
CA GLN A 506 -6.74 -5.02 -14.34
C GLN A 506 -8.01 -5.48 -13.62
N TRP A 507 -9.09 -5.63 -14.38
CA TRP A 507 -10.41 -5.96 -13.85
C TRP A 507 -10.86 -7.36 -14.26
N ASP A 508 -11.40 -8.11 -13.32
CA ASP A 508 -12.16 -9.34 -13.52
C ASP A 508 -13.54 -9.16 -12.87
N ASP A 509 -14.43 -8.55 -13.64
CA ASP A 509 -15.77 -8.16 -13.19
C ASP A 509 -16.63 -9.37 -12.78
N ARG A 510 -16.38 -10.55 -13.37
CA ARG A 510 -17.12 -11.78 -13.06
C ARG A 510 -16.90 -12.20 -11.61
N ASN A 511 -15.68 -12.05 -11.12
CA ASN A 511 -15.28 -12.42 -9.76
C ASN A 511 -15.19 -11.21 -8.81
N GLY A 512 -15.59 -10.01 -9.27
CA GLY A 512 -15.51 -8.78 -8.47
C GLY A 512 -14.08 -8.35 -8.13
N ARG A 513 -13.10 -8.82 -8.92
CA ARG A 513 -11.68 -8.68 -8.64
C ARG A 513 -11.05 -7.55 -9.45
N CYS A 514 -10.15 -6.81 -8.82
CA CYS A 514 -9.37 -5.75 -9.42
C CYS A 514 -7.95 -5.83 -8.89
N GLN A 515 -6.95 -5.68 -9.74
CA GLN A 515 -5.55 -5.70 -9.34
C GLN A 515 -4.78 -4.62 -10.07
N TYR A 516 -3.60 -4.26 -9.59
CA TYR A 516 -2.67 -3.46 -10.37
C TYR A 516 -2.15 -4.25 -11.56
N LEU A 517 -2.01 -3.60 -12.72
CA LEU A 517 -1.28 -4.16 -13.85
C LEU A 517 0.17 -4.44 -13.43
N MET A 518 0.69 -5.60 -13.82
CA MET A 518 2.08 -5.96 -13.56
C MET A 518 3.02 -4.99 -14.28
N PHE A 519 4.18 -4.73 -13.67
CA PHE A 519 5.19 -3.86 -14.29
C PHE A 519 6.07 -4.64 -15.27
N ASP A 520 5.47 -5.06 -16.37
CA ASP A 520 6.09 -5.84 -17.44
C ASP A 520 5.52 -5.50 -18.82
N ASP A 521 6.05 -6.14 -19.87
CA ASP A 521 5.65 -5.92 -21.27
C ASP A 521 4.21 -6.35 -21.59
N ARG A 522 3.53 -7.05 -20.67
CA ARG A 522 2.12 -7.46 -20.81
C ARG A 522 1.18 -6.48 -20.08
N GLY A 523 1.69 -5.69 -19.14
CA GLY A 523 0.94 -4.75 -18.30
C GLY A 523 1.37 -3.29 -18.50
N LEU A 524 1.86 -2.67 -17.42
CA LEU A 524 2.21 -1.24 -17.36
C LEU A 524 3.34 -0.82 -18.30
N ALA A 525 4.17 -1.76 -18.73
CA ALA A 525 5.25 -1.49 -19.66
C ALA A 525 4.94 -2.01 -21.06
N SER A 526 3.69 -2.36 -21.36
CA SER A 526 3.32 -2.85 -22.70
C SER A 526 3.62 -1.84 -23.80
N ALA A 527 3.85 -2.34 -25.02
CA ALA A 527 4.19 -1.50 -26.17
C ALA A 527 3.18 -0.34 -26.41
N PRO A 528 1.85 -0.52 -26.27
CA PRO A 528 0.91 0.59 -26.37
C PRO A 528 1.12 1.66 -25.30
N VAL A 529 1.37 1.25 -24.05
CA VAL A 529 1.63 2.18 -22.93
C VAL A 529 2.93 2.94 -23.17
N ARG A 530 4.03 2.24 -23.51
CA ARG A 530 5.31 2.90 -23.82
C ARG A 530 5.17 3.85 -25.00
N THR A 531 4.54 3.44 -26.10
CA THR A 531 4.33 4.30 -27.27
C THR A 531 3.58 5.58 -26.90
N ARG A 532 2.52 5.47 -26.09
CA ARG A 532 1.78 6.64 -25.62
C ARG A 532 2.65 7.55 -24.76
N LEU A 533 3.38 7.01 -23.78
CA LEU A 533 4.27 7.81 -22.93
C LEU A 533 5.38 8.49 -23.74
N LEU A 534 6.00 7.77 -24.67
CA LEU A 534 7.07 8.29 -25.52
C LEU A 534 6.57 9.35 -26.51
N SER A 535 5.30 9.30 -26.91
CA SER A 535 4.68 10.38 -27.70
C SER A 535 4.63 11.71 -26.95
N GLU A 536 4.85 11.69 -25.64
CA GLU A 536 4.95 12.90 -24.85
C GLU A 536 6.32 13.58 -24.97
N LEU A 537 7.33 12.92 -25.54
CA LEU A 537 8.71 13.39 -25.63
C LEU A 537 9.04 13.98 -27.02
N PRO A 538 10.12 14.77 -27.14
CA PRO A 538 10.63 15.21 -28.44
C PRO A 538 11.01 14.03 -29.34
N ALA A 539 10.72 14.13 -30.64
CA ALA A 539 10.92 13.03 -31.60
C ALA A 539 12.36 12.50 -31.65
N GLY A 540 13.37 13.35 -31.39
CA GLY A 540 14.78 12.96 -31.35
C GLY A 540 15.16 12.06 -30.17
N ASP A 541 14.38 12.08 -29.10
CA ASP A 541 14.69 11.37 -27.85
C ASP A 541 13.98 10.02 -27.74
N VAL A 542 12.91 9.81 -28.53
CA VAL A 542 12.00 8.66 -28.44
C VAL A 542 12.73 7.31 -28.51
N ALA A 543 13.65 7.14 -29.47
CA ALA A 543 14.33 5.85 -29.68
C ALA A 543 15.24 5.47 -28.50
N VAL A 544 15.97 6.44 -27.94
CA VAL A 544 16.83 6.22 -26.77
C VAL A 544 15.98 6.00 -25.53
N ALA A 545 14.92 6.78 -25.36
CA ALA A 545 13.99 6.65 -24.25
C ALA A 545 13.30 5.28 -24.21
N ASP A 546 12.84 4.74 -25.35
CA ASP A 546 12.25 3.40 -25.41
C ASP A 546 13.24 2.32 -24.99
N GLN A 547 14.47 2.39 -25.51
CA GLN A 547 15.52 1.44 -25.17
C GLN A 547 15.87 1.49 -23.68
N VAL A 548 16.07 2.70 -23.13
CA VAL A 548 16.40 2.88 -21.71
C VAL A 548 15.27 2.39 -20.81
N LEU A 549 14.00 2.71 -21.14
CA LEU A 549 12.85 2.23 -20.39
C LEU A 549 12.78 0.70 -20.39
N ALA A 550 12.88 0.07 -21.57
CA ALA A 550 12.84 -1.38 -21.70
C ALA A 550 13.93 -2.07 -20.86
N LEU A 551 15.15 -1.55 -20.89
CA LEU A 551 16.27 -2.10 -20.12
C LEU A 551 16.11 -1.87 -18.60
N ALA A 552 15.63 -0.70 -18.18
CA ALA A 552 15.36 -0.42 -16.76
C ALA A 552 14.25 -1.33 -16.21
N ILE A 553 13.20 -1.58 -17.00
CA ILE A 553 12.11 -2.51 -16.65
C ILE A 553 12.65 -3.94 -16.56
N LYS A 554 13.46 -4.38 -17.54
CA LYS A 554 14.11 -5.69 -17.52
C LYS A 554 14.98 -5.86 -16.28
N ALA A 555 15.80 -4.88 -15.93
CA ALA A 555 16.64 -4.93 -14.72
C ALA A 555 15.81 -4.99 -13.42
N ARG A 556 14.75 -4.18 -13.32
CA ARG A 556 13.82 -4.23 -12.17
C ARG A 556 13.18 -5.61 -12.07
N ASN A 557 12.74 -6.18 -13.18
CA ASN A 557 12.08 -7.50 -13.22
C ASN A 557 13.07 -8.64 -12.91
N ALA A 558 14.28 -8.58 -13.43
CA ALA A 558 15.35 -9.52 -13.11
C ALA A 558 15.60 -9.55 -11.60
N PHE A 559 15.73 -8.37 -10.98
CA PHE A 559 15.89 -8.26 -9.54
C PHE A 559 14.65 -8.79 -8.79
N ALA A 560 13.44 -8.39 -9.19
CA ALA A 560 12.18 -8.83 -8.57
C ALA A 560 11.97 -10.35 -8.62
N HIS A 561 12.48 -11.02 -9.65
CA HIS A 561 12.40 -12.46 -9.84
C HIS A 561 13.64 -13.22 -9.34
N GLY A 562 14.54 -12.56 -8.61
CA GLY A 562 15.67 -13.21 -7.97
C GLY A 562 16.84 -13.54 -8.89
N ALA A 563 16.85 -13.07 -10.14
CA ALA A 563 17.95 -13.35 -11.08
C ALA A 563 19.27 -12.69 -10.66
N VAL A 564 19.22 -11.64 -9.84
CA VAL A 564 20.40 -10.88 -9.41
C VAL A 564 20.88 -11.39 -8.05
N LEU A 565 21.96 -12.18 -8.03
CA LEU A 565 22.46 -12.84 -6.81
C LEU A 565 23.44 -11.97 -6.00
N SER A 566 24.56 -11.58 -6.61
CA SER A 566 25.64 -10.81 -5.97
C SER A 566 26.07 -9.65 -6.87
N PRO A 567 25.21 -8.62 -7.03
CA PRO A 567 25.49 -7.47 -7.88
C PRO A 567 26.74 -6.72 -7.40
N GLN A 568 27.62 -6.38 -8.33
CA GLN A 568 28.89 -5.69 -8.07
C GLN A 568 28.81 -4.20 -8.41
N GLY A 569 29.82 -3.42 -8.00
CA GLY A 569 29.90 -1.98 -8.27
C GLY A 569 29.53 -1.56 -9.70
N PRO A 570 30.14 -2.16 -10.76
CA PRO A 570 29.79 -1.84 -12.15
C PRO A 570 28.34 -2.14 -12.52
N TYR A 571 27.74 -3.18 -11.94
CA TYR A 571 26.33 -3.52 -12.16
C TYR A 571 25.43 -2.44 -11.57
N PHE A 572 25.68 -2.04 -10.31
CA PHE A 572 24.93 -0.97 -9.66
C PHE A 572 25.05 0.36 -10.40
N ASP A 573 26.23 0.67 -10.92
CA ASP A 573 26.44 1.88 -11.74
C ASP A 573 25.61 1.81 -13.03
N ALA A 574 25.73 0.73 -13.81
CA ALA A 574 25.02 0.59 -15.08
C ALA A 574 23.50 0.58 -14.91
N VAL A 575 22.97 -0.23 -13.99
CA VAL A 575 21.53 -0.30 -13.73
C VAL A 575 21.03 0.98 -13.06
N GLY A 576 21.82 1.58 -12.16
CA GLY A 576 21.52 2.88 -11.57
C GLY A 576 21.32 3.97 -12.63
N GLN A 577 22.20 4.04 -13.64
CA GLN A 577 22.03 4.96 -14.76
C GLN A 577 20.76 4.67 -15.57
N LEU A 578 20.49 3.40 -15.89
CA LEU A 578 19.28 3.01 -16.62
C LEU A 578 18.02 3.44 -15.87
N VAL A 579 17.93 3.12 -14.58
CA VAL A 579 16.78 3.44 -13.74
C VAL A 579 16.62 4.95 -13.56
N MET A 580 17.72 5.69 -13.41
CA MET A 580 17.68 7.15 -13.33
C MET A 580 17.20 7.79 -14.63
N LYS A 581 17.78 7.41 -15.75
CA LYS A 581 17.39 7.93 -17.07
C LYS A 581 15.95 7.57 -17.42
N ALA A 582 15.52 6.36 -17.09
CA ALA A 582 14.13 5.95 -17.22
C ALA A 582 13.19 6.78 -16.32
N SER A 583 13.60 7.08 -15.09
CA SER A 583 12.82 7.94 -14.17
C SER A 583 12.70 9.38 -14.69
N LEU A 584 13.79 9.94 -15.21
CA LEU A 584 13.78 11.27 -15.86
C LEU A 584 12.90 11.28 -17.12
N THR A 585 12.88 10.18 -17.86
CA THR A 585 11.99 9.99 -19.02
C THR A 585 10.52 10.02 -18.59
N PHE A 586 10.16 9.29 -17.53
CA PHE A 586 8.81 9.32 -16.96
C PHE A 586 8.42 10.72 -16.48
N MET A 587 9.32 11.40 -15.77
CA MET A 587 9.06 12.78 -15.32
C MET A 587 8.83 13.72 -16.50
N SER A 588 9.70 13.69 -17.51
CA SER A 588 9.59 14.56 -18.69
C SER A 588 8.28 14.29 -19.45
N ALA A 589 7.90 13.02 -19.62
CA ALA A 589 6.63 12.64 -20.23
C ALA A 589 5.43 13.18 -19.44
N ALA A 590 5.45 13.06 -18.11
CA ALA A 590 4.39 13.56 -17.25
C ALA A 590 4.29 15.09 -17.28
N GLU A 591 5.41 15.81 -17.22
CA GLU A 591 5.44 17.27 -17.29
C GLU A 591 4.88 17.77 -18.63
N ASN A 592 5.37 17.21 -19.75
CA ASN A 592 4.87 17.56 -21.08
C ASN A 592 3.38 17.25 -21.25
N HIS A 593 2.91 16.13 -20.67
CA HIS A 593 1.49 15.78 -20.66
C HIS A 593 0.66 16.83 -19.91
N LEU A 594 1.06 17.16 -18.69
CA LEU A 594 0.35 18.13 -17.85
C LEU A 594 0.35 19.54 -18.46
N ILE A 595 1.45 19.94 -19.11
CA ILE A 595 1.53 21.22 -19.84
C ILE A 595 0.55 21.23 -21.01
N ARG A 596 0.50 20.16 -21.81
CA ARG A 596 -0.45 20.03 -22.93
C ARG A 596 -1.91 20.04 -22.46
N GLU A 597 -2.23 19.29 -21.42
CA GLU A 597 -3.58 19.27 -20.83
C GLU A 597 -3.97 20.66 -20.31
N ALA A 598 -3.08 21.33 -19.58
CA ALA A 598 -3.33 22.69 -19.11
C ALA A 598 -3.55 23.67 -20.27
N ALA A 599 -2.74 23.58 -21.33
CA ALA A 599 -2.88 24.39 -22.53
C ALA A 599 -4.20 24.12 -23.26
N PHE A 600 -4.64 22.86 -23.32
CA PHE A 600 -5.92 22.47 -23.90
C PHE A 600 -7.09 23.15 -23.17
N PHE A 601 -7.16 23.04 -21.85
CA PHE A 601 -8.24 23.65 -21.07
C PHE A 601 -8.22 25.19 -21.10
N GLU A 602 -7.03 25.79 -21.12
CA GLU A 602 -6.89 27.25 -21.26
C GLU A 602 -7.28 27.72 -22.68
N GLY A 603 -6.96 26.92 -23.69
CA GLY A 603 -7.38 27.10 -25.08
C GLY A 603 -8.90 26.97 -25.27
N GLU A 604 -9.54 25.96 -24.66
CA GLU A 604 -11.00 25.80 -24.70
C GLU A 604 -11.74 26.98 -24.09
N ARG A 605 -11.25 27.54 -22.97
CA ARG A 605 -11.79 28.75 -22.36
C ARG A 605 -11.80 29.96 -23.30
N SER A 606 -10.91 29.99 -24.29
CA SER A 606 -10.83 31.06 -25.29
C SER A 606 -11.84 30.93 -26.45
N GLY A 607 -12.64 29.85 -26.48
CA GLY A 607 -13.81 29.71 -27.35
C GLY A 607 -13.53 29.43 -28.83
N ARG A 608 -12.28 29.11 -29.22
CA ARG A 608 -11.92 28.77 -30.62
C ARG A 608 -10.80 27.71 -30.66
N GLY A 609 -11.13 26.51 -31.12
CA GLY A 609 -10.17 25.39 -31.27
C GLY A 609 -9.33 25.47 -32.55
N ASN A 610 -8.36 26.39 -32.62
CA ASN A 610 -7.30 26.34 -33.63
C ASN A 610 -5.92 26.08 -33.00
N LEU A 611 -4.97 25.61 -33.82
CA LEU A 611 -3.61 25.27 -33.40
C LEU A 611 -2.85 26.47 -32.81
N ASP A 612 -3.02 27.67 -33.36
CA ASP A 612 -2.34 28.89 -32.89
C ASP A 612 -2.74 29.26 -31.46
N ASN A 613 -4.01 29.05 -31.09
CA ASN A 613 -4.50 29.28 -29.74
C ASN A 613 -3.92 28.28 -28.75
N TRP A 614 -3.73 27.02 -29.16
CA TRP A 614 -3.11 25.99 -28.33
C TRP A 614 -1.63 26.30 -28.08
N LEU A 615 -0.88 26.70 -29.12
CA LEU A 615 0.51 27.13 -28.97
C LEU A 615 0.64 28.39 -28.09
N ALA A 616 -0.28 29.35 -28.23
CA ALA A 616 -0.34 30.54 -27.38
C ALA A 616 -0.76 30.22 -25.93
N ALA A 617 -1.62 29.23 -25.72
CA ALA A 617 -1.99 28.73 -24.40
C ALA A 617 -0.81 28.00 -23.73
N GLU A 618 -0.12 27.13 -24.47
CA GLU A 618 1.09 26.44 -24.01
C GLU A 618 2.18 27.42 -23.60
N THR A 619 2.43 28.45 -24.44
CA THR A 619 3.38 29.53 -24.12
C THR A 619 3.00 30.26 -22.83
N ARG A 620 1.70 30.50 -22.59
CA ARG A 620 1.21 31.13 -21.36
C ARG A 620 1.38 30.23 -20.14
N VAL A 621 1.00 28.96 -20.23
CA VAL A 621 1.19 27.96 -19.17
C VAL A 621 2.66 27.87 -18.78
N LEU A 622 3.56 27.80 -19.75
CA LEU A 622 5.02 27.79 -19.51
C LEU A 622 5.49 29.10 -18.86
N GLY A 623 4.96 30.25 -19.29
CA GLY A 623 5.22 31.54 -18.67
C GLY A 623 4.78 31.61 -17.20
N ASP A 624 3.60 31.08 -16.88
CA ASP A 624 3.05 31.04 -15.52
C ASP A 624 3.85 30.10 -14.61
N ILE A 625 4.27 28.93 -15.12
CA ILE A 625 5.17 28.02 -14.43
C ILE A 625 6.49 28.73 -14.10
N GLY A 626 7.08 29.44 -15.08
CA GLY A 626 8.30 30.21 -14.90
C GLY A 626 8.17 31.32 -13.84
N ALA A 627 7.05 32.05 -13.86
CA ALA A 627 6.76 33.10 -12.89
C ALA A 627 6.57 32.54 -11.47
N ALA A 628 5.85 31.43 -11.32
CA ALA A 628 5.63 30.75 -10.05
C ALA A 628 6.93 30.19 -9.45
N ALA A 629 7.79 29.59 -10.28
CA ALA A 629 9.11 29.12 -9.86
C ALA A 629 9.99 30.27 -9.37
N ALA A 630 9.98 31.42 -10.06
CA ALA A 630 10.71 32.62 -9.63
C ALA A 630 10.17 33.22 -8.33
N ALA A 631 8.85 33.22 -8.12
CA ALA A 631 8.23 33.70 -6.89
C ALA A 631 8.55 32.82 -5.67
N THR A 632 8.62 31.51 -5.88
CA THR A 632 8.93 30.53 -4.82
C THR A 632 10.40 30.64 -4.38
N ARG A 633 11.33 30.93 -5.31
CA ARG A 633 12.75 31.19 -5.01
C ARG A 633 13.01 32.52 -4.28
N ARG A 634 12.03 33.42 -4.22
CA ARG A 634 12.12 34.73 -3.54
C ARG A 634 11.51 34.75 -2.14
N ARG A 635 10.93 33.65 -1.67
CA ARG A 635 10.51 33.53 -0.26
C ARG A 635 11.70 33.02 0.57
N PRO A 636 12.16 33.81 1.57
CA PRO A 636 13.31 33.46 2.40
C PRO A 636 13.08 32.21 3.25
#